data_AF-A0A2G5V2G4-F1
#
_entry.id   AF-A0A2G5V2G4-F1
#
_cell.length_a   1.000
_cell.length_b   1.000
_cell.length_c   1.000
_cell.angle_alpha   90.00
_cell.angle_beta   90.00
_cell.angle_gamma   90.00
#
_symmetry.space_group_name_H-M   'P 1'
#
loop_
_entity.id
_entity.type
_entity.pdbx_description
1 polymer ?
#
loop_
_entity_poly.entity_id
_entity_poly.type
_entity_poly.pdbx_seq_one_letter_code
_entity_poly.pdbx_strand_id
1 'polypeptide(L)'
;MKDDDDSLVLEASAESLSSQETEETTTVEPPTADPFGEDISSISCKYGMAYTLEALLNSVAPGWKYHVSNTGSVKQTWFKMDNATSRICGHIGGLD
;
A
#
# COMPACT_ATOMS: atom_id res chain seq x y z
N MET A 1 -14.00 -39.23 25.62
CA MET A 1 -12.60 -39.33 26.07
C MET A 1 -12.00 -40.51 25.35
N LYS A 2 -11.13 -40.23 24.39
CA LYS A 2 -10.30 -41.24 23.73
C LYS A 2 -8.99 -40.52 23.42
N ASP A 3 -8.10 -40.62 24.39
CA ASP A 3 -6.71 -40.27 24.32
C ASP A 3 -6.01 -41.41 23.56
N ASP A 4 -5.32 -41.08 22.48
CA ASP A 4 -4.27 -41.91 21.92
C ASP A 4 -3.14 -40.96 21.49
N ASP A 5 -2.13 -40.95 22.35
CA ASP A 5 -0.79 -40.40 22.24
C ASP A 5 -0.04 -41.13 21.13
N ASP A 6 0.64 -40.42 20.23
CA ASP A 6 2.00 -40.82 19.85
C ASP A 6 2.77 -39.65 19.24
N SER A 7 4.03 -39.60 19.62
CA SER A 7 4.94 -38.49 19.58
C SER A 7 6.22 -38.95 18.88
N LEU A 8 6.83 -38.04 18.12
CA LEU A 8 8.28 -37.92 17.88
C LEU A 8 8.96 -38.74 16.74
N VAL A 9 9.31 -37.94 15.72
CA VAL A 9 10.61 -37.76 14.99
C VAL A 9 11.16 -38.75 13.94
N LEU A 10 11.81 -38.06 12.97
CA LEU A 10 12.89 -38.47 12.04
C LEU A 10 12.37 -39.30 10.85
N GLU A 11 12.70 -38.99 9.60
CA GLU A 11 14.05 -38.76 9.09
C GLU A 11 14.05 -37.79 7.89
N ALA A 12 15.15 -37.03 7.81
CA ALA A 12 15.62 -36.44 6.57
C ALA A 12 16.17 -37.53 5.65
N SER A 13 15.87 -37.46 4.34
CA SER A 13 16.77 -37.96 3.30
C SER A 13 16.53 -37.28 1.96
N ALA A 14 17.55 -36.53 1.59
CA ALA A 14 18.14 -36.32 0.28
C ALA A 14 17.32 -36.59 -1.00
N GLU A 15 17.18 -35.50 -1.76
CA GLU A 15 17.53 -35.38 -3.18
C GLU A 15 16.81 -36.27 -4.22
N SER A 16 15.94 -35.62 -4.99
CA SER A 16 15.89 -35.88 -6.43
C SER A 16 15.85 -34.55 -7.17
N LEU A 17 17.00 -34.16 -7.71
CA LEU A 17 17.11 -33.16 -8.78
C LEU A 17 16.41 -33.75 -10.01
N SER A 18 15.28 -33.16 -10.41
CA SER A 18 14.76 -33.29 -11.76
C SER A 18 14.64 -31.89 -12.35
N SER A 19 15.70 -31.46 -13.04
CA SER A 19 15.69 -30.29 -13.89
C SER A 19 14.65 -30.48 -15.00
N GLN A 20 13.54 -29.76 -14.90
CA GLN A 20 12.70 -29.47 -16.06
C GLN A 20 12.83 -27.98 -16.34
N GLU A 21 13.67 -27.67 -17.33
CA GLU A 21 13.64 -26.38 -18.03
C GLU A 21 12.22 -26.20 -18.57
N THR A 22 11.43 -25.39 -17.87
CA THR A 22 10.16 -24.92 -18.39
C THR A 22 10.48 -23.59 -19.05
N GLU A 23 10.54 -23.62 -20.37
CA GLU A 23 10.66 -22.44 -21.22
C GLU A 23 9.42 -21.58 -20.95
N GLU A 24 9.53 -20.63 -20.01
CA GLU A 24 8.50 -19.62 -19.78
C GLU A 24 8.51 -18.69 -20.99
N THR A 25 7.69 -19.03 -21.98
CA THR A 25 7.22 -18.09 -22.98
C THR A 25 6.63 -16.90 -22.23
N THR A 26 7.44 -15.85 -22.12
CA THR A 26 7.01 -14.52 -21.72
C THR A 26 6.01 -14.08 -22.78
N THR A 27 4.74 -14.34 -22.51
CA THR A 27 3.65 -13.69 -23.22
C THR A 27 3.74 -12.24 -22.76
N VAL A 28 4.34 -11.39 -23.59
CA VAL A 28 4.35 -9.94 -23.37
C VAL A 28 2.90 -9.50 -23.45
N GLU A 29 2.23 -9.43 -22.30
CA GLU A 29 0.94 -8.76 -22.22
C GLU A 29 1.16 -7.31 -22.69
N PRO A 30 0.33 -6.80 -23.61
CA PRO A 30 0.39 -5.40 -23.98
C PRO A 30 0.26 -4.56 -22.69
N PRO A 31 0.99 -3.45 -22.55
CA PRO A 31 0.93 -2.64 -21.34
C PRO A 31 -0.54 -2.29 -21.08
N THR A 32 -1.09 -2.82 -19.98
CA THR A 32 -2.37 -2.37 -19.45
C THR A 32 -2.26 -0.86 -19.32
N ALA A 33 -2.94 -0.13 -20.20
CA ALA A 33 -2.94 1.32 -20.16
C ALA A 33 -3.24 1.74 -18.72
N ASP A 34 -2.34 2.52 -18.12
CA ASP A 34 -2.52 3.01 -16.76
C ASP A 34 -3.89 3.71 -16.71
N PRO A 35 -4.85 3.22 -15.90
CA PRO A 35 -6.16 3.87 -15.78
C PRO A 35 -6.05 5.30 -15.21
N PHE A 36 -4.86 5.67 -14.72
CA PHE A 36 -4.48 7.01 -14.28
C PHE A 36 -3.50 7.69 -15.25
N GLY A 37 -3.41 7.23 -16.51
CA GLY A 37 -2.44 7.56 -17.54
C GLY A 37 -2.35 9.00 -18.03
N GLU A 38 -2.28 9.94 -17.10
CA GLU A 38 -1.82 11.30 -17.29
C GLU A 38 -0.73 11.55 -16.23
N ASP A 39 0.41 12.10 -16.65
CA ASP A 39 1.42 12.59 -15.72
C ASP A 39 0.77 13.54 -14.72
N ILE A 40 0.56 13.08 -13.48
CA ILE A 40 -0.12 13.87 -12.45
C ILE A 40 0.86 14.90 -11.89
N SER A 41 0.51 16.19 -11.98
CA SER A 41 1.33 17.23 -11.36
C SER A 41 1.43 17.01 -9.84
N SER A 42 2.56 17.42 -9.23
CA SER A 42 2.74 17.38 -7.77
C SER A 42 1.58 18.04 -7.02
N ILE A 43 1.07 19.16 -7.56
CA ILE A 43 -0.05 19.91 -6.97
C ILE A 43 -1.35 19.10 -7.06
N SER A 44 -1.64 18.54 -8.24
CA SER A 44 -2.82 17.70 -8.47
C SER A 44 -2.81 16.45 -7.59
N CYS A 45 -1.64 15.82 -7.43
CA CYS A 45 -1.45 14.67 -6.54
C CYS A 45 -1.77 15.04 -5.08
N LYS A 46 -1.16 16.12 -4.55
CA LYS A 46 -1.36 16.50 -3.16
C LYS A 46 -2.82 16.88 -2.90
N TYR A 47 -3.41 17.66 -3.81
CA TYR A 47 -4.79 18.08 -3.70
C TYR A 47 -5.76 16.88 -3.74
N GLY A 48 -5.59 15.98 -4.70
CA GLY A 48 -6.45 14.81 -4.86
C GLY A 48 -6.41 13.87 -3.65
N MET A 49 -5.21 13.60 -3.11
CA MET A 49 -5.05 12.81 -1.90
C MET A 49 -5.70 13.47 -0.68
N ALA A 50 -5.42 14.75 -0.44
CA ALA A 50 -5.99 15.47 0.70
C ALA A 50 -7.52 15.54 0.62
N TYR A 51 -8.07 15.88 -0.55
CA TYR A 51 -9.51 15.96 -0.78
C TYR A 51 -10.21 14.61 -0.54
N THR A 52 -9.67 13.52 -1.10
CA THR A 52 -10.25 12.17 -0.96
C THR A 52 -10.21 11.71 0.49
N LEU A 53 -9.10 11.95 1.19
CA LEU A 53 -8.97 11.61 2.60
C LEU A 53 -9.91 12.44 3.47
N GLU A 54 -10.05 13.74 3.21
CA GLU A 54 -11.02 14.58 3.92
C GLU A 54 -12.46 14.09 3.73
N ALA A 55 -12.85 13.66 2.53
CA ALA A 55 -14.18 13.11 2.26
C ALA A 55 -14.42 11.80 3.03
N LEU A 56 -13.44 10.89 3.01
CA LEU A 56 -13.50 9.64 3.77
C LEU A 56 -13.62 9.91 5.26
N LEU A 57 -12.77 10.77 5.81
CA LEU A 57 -12.72 11.06 7.23
C LEU A 57 -13.98 11.76 7.72
N ASN A 58 -14.58 12.63 6.91
CA ASN A 58 -15.90 13.20 7.21
C ASN A 58 -17.02 12.16 7.22
N SER A 59 -16.89 11.06 6.46
CA SER A 59 -17.85 9.95 6.48
C SER A 59 -17.73 9.09 7.74
N VAL A 60 -16.51 8.97 8.28
CA VAL A 60 -16.23 8.24 9.54
C VAL A 60 -16.55 9.08 10.77
N ALA A 61 -16.16 10.35 10.75
CA ALA A 61 -16.34 11.31 11.84
C ALA A 61 -16.77 12.67 11.24
N PRO A 62 -18.08 12.97 11.27
CA PRO A 62 -18.59 14.23 10.73
C PRO A 62 -17.88 15.45 11.34
N GLY A 63 -17.49 16.40 10.50
CA GLY A 63 -16.75 17.57 10.96
C GLY A 63 -15.29 17.25 11.28
N TRP A 64 -14.66 16.31 10.56
CA TRP A 64 -13.26 15.91 10.74
C TRP A 64 -12.29 17.09 10.93
N LYS A 65 -12.49 18.19 10.18
CA LYS A 65 -11.68 19.40 10.31
C LYS A 65 -11.71 20.00 11.72
N TYR A 66 -12.86 19.97 12.39
CA TYR A 66 -12.97 20.41 13.79
C TYR A 66 -12.12 19.51 14.71
N HIS A 67 -12.16 18.19 14.52
CA HIS A 67 -11.33 17.26 15.28
C HIS A 67 -9.83 17.52 15.07
N VAL A 68 -9.39 17.77 13.83
CA VAL A 68 -8.01 18.16 13.51
C VAL A 68 -7.62 19.47 14.20
N SER A 69 -8.51 20.46 14.24
CA SER A 69 -8.22 21.76 14.85
C SER A 69 -8.19 21.72 16.39
N ASN A 70 -8.99 20.87 17.01
CA ASN A 70 -9.26 20.91 18.45
C ASN A 70 -8.63 19.76 19.25
N THR A 71 -8.13 18.71 18.60
CA THR A 71 -7.51 17.57 19.27
C THR A 71 -6.03 17.48 18.92
N GLY A 72 -5.15 17.72 19.90
CA GLY A 72 -3.71 17.84 19.68
C GLY A 72 -3.07 16.62 18.99
N SER A 73 -3.43 15.40 19.41
CA SER A 73 -2.93 14.17 18.79
C SER A 73 -3.40 14.01 17.34
N VAL A 74 -4.67 14.35 17.05
CA VAL A 74 -5.22 14.32 15.69
C VAL A 74 -4.51 15.34 14.81
N LYS A 75 -4.30 16.57 15.30
CA LYS A 75 -3.55 17.62 14.61
C LYS A 75 -2.14 17.16 14.23
N GLN A 76 -1.42 16.55 15.17
CA GLN A 76 -0.05 16.10 14.96
C GLN A 76 0.02 14.98 13.92
N THR A 77 -0.90 14.01 13.99
CA THR A 77 -0.97 12.91 13.01
C THR A 77 -1.37 13.42 11.62
N TRP A 78 -2.32 14.35 11.53
CA TRP A 78 -2.71 14.99 10.27
C TRP A 78 -1.52 15.72 9.63
N PHE A 79 -0.75 16.49 10.41
CA PHE A 79 0.44 17.18 9.90
C PHE A 79 1.51 16.21 9.37
N LYS A 80 1.74 15.07 10.05
CA LYS A 80 2.66 14.03 9.56
C LYS A 80 2.19 13.44 8.22
N MET A 81 0.89 13.20 8.08
CA MET A 81 0.28 12.70 6.85
C MET A 81 0.37 13.72 5.70
N ASP A 82 0.11 15.00 5.96
CA ASP A 82 0.28 16.07 4.96
C ASP A 82 1.75 16.20 4.50
N ASN A 83 2.70 16.09 5.44
CA ASN A 83 4.12 16.11 5.10
C ASN A 83 4.53 14.92 4.23
N ALA A 84 4.11 13.71 4.59
CA ALA A 84 4.37 12.50 3.80
C ALA A 84 3.76 12.61 2.39
N THR A 85 2.53 13.10 2.29
CA THR A 85 1.84 13.36 1.01
C THR A 85 2.61 14.36 0.17
N SER A 86 3.11 15.43 0.78
CA SER A 86 3.91 16.45 0.08
C SER A 86 5.21 15.85 -0.49
N ARG A 87 5.84 14.91 0.22
CA ARG A 87 7.06 14.23 -0.26
C ARG A 87 6.76 13.29 -1.43
N ILE A 88 5.73 12.44 -1.29
CA ILE A 88 5.31 11.50 -2.33
C ILE A 88 4.95 12.26 -3.61
N CYS A 89 4.10 13.28 -3.49
CA CYS A 89 3.70 14.09 -4.63
C CYS A 89 4.83 14.98 -5.16
N GLY A 90 5.80 15.36 -4.32
CA GLY A 90 7.01 16.08 -4.75
C GLY A 90 7.87 15.26 -5.71
N HIS A 91 8.13 14.00 -5.37
CA HIS A 91 8.87 13.08 -6.24
C HIS A 91 8.15 12.82 -7.57
N ILE A 92 6.82 12.72 -7.57
CA ILE A 92 6.04 12.52 -8.81
C ILE A 92 6.20 13.73 -9.76
N GLY A 93 6.37 14.94 -9.22
CA GLY A 93 6.59 16.15 -10.02
C GLY A 93 8.04 16.40 -10.46
N GLY A 94 8.98 15.49 -10.21
CA GLY A 94 10.39 15.69 -10.54
C GLY A 94 11.14 16.70 -9.66
N LEU A 95 10.63 16.98 -8.45
CA LEU A 95 11.35 17.73 -7.41
C LEU A 95 12.18 16.73 -6.58
N ASP A 96 13.37 16.41 -7.06
CA ASP A 96 14.47 15.84 -6.24
C ASP A 96 15.38 16.96 -5.72
#